data_AF-A0A2H0H819-F1
#
_entry.id   AF-A0A2H0H819-F1
#
_cell.length_a   1.000
_cell.length_b   1.000
_cell.length_c   1.000
_cell.angle_alpha   90.00
_cell.angle_beta   90.00
_cell.angle_gamma   90.00
#
_symmetry.space_group_name_H-M   'P 1'
#
loop_
_entity.id
_entity.type
_entity.pdbx_description
1 polymer ?
#
loop_
_entity_poly.entity_id
_entity_poly.type
_entity_poly.pdbx_seq_one_letter_code
_entity_poly.pdbx_strand_id
1 'polypeptide(L)'
;LDPISLSEAEWYIETNFNVEEARTEDPVKLQRKDTTYYTLPLFGANLAEYSDINTMYNEMLQDLDSLELVIADPDMMPMYGRLDLLQSTLTSADFMLITGFGSYYSGNYPPFYSGDDWTFGNMGGHCDGTLQWQSDGGQELKNRLNNPFFQWAGPGSFVDIVPDSVTHSMYPDVNNQNPDPNVDYMVFYEERSTPPCLEDDELTFYLNRAHEILYTYETQFLPNTTLHGKRPEGKSFIQMDIFTPTDSTSYWEHKYFMNYGVRVNLPIPD
;
A
#
# COMPACT_ATOMS: atom_id res chain seq x y z
N LEU A 1 -9.87 29.71 18.32
CA LEU A 1 -9.78 28.42 19.02
C LEU A 1 -8.88 28.67 20.22
N ASP A 2 -9.24 28.15 21.39
CA ASP A 2 -8.43 28.35 22.59
C ASP A 2 -7.10 27.58 22.46
N PRO A 3 -6.00 28.10 23.04
CA PRO A 3 -4.72 27.39 23.06
C PRO A 3 -4.85 26.05 23.78
N ILE A 4 -4.12 25.05 23.30
CA ILE A 4 -4.11 23.70 23.90
C ILE A 4 -2.80 23.44 24.62
N SER A 5 -2.77 22.46 25.51
CA SER A 5 -1.55 22.09 26.20
C SER A 5 -0.49 21.54 25.24
N LEU A 6 0.79 21.69 25.60
CA LEU A 6 1.90 21.19 24.81
C LEU A 6 1.80 19.69 24.53
N SER A 7 1.35 18.88 25.51
CA SER A 7 1.15 17.45 25.34
C SER A 7 0.01 17.12 24.38
N GLU A 8 -1.05 17.92 24.37
CA GLU A 8 -2.14 17.75 23.40
C GLU A 8 -1.69 18.17 22.00
N ALA A 9 -0.87 19.22 21.89
CA ALA A 9 -0.28 19.65 20.63
C ALA A 9 0.66 18.59 20.05
N GLU A 10 1.55 18.02 20.87
CA GLU A 10 2.43 16.90 20.49
C GLU A 10 1.63 15.70 20.00
N TRP A 11 0.64 15.25 20.79
CA TRP A 11 -0.21 14.14 20.44
C TRP A 11 -1.00 14.39 19.14
N TYR A 12 -1.52 15.61 18.98
CA TYR A 12 -2.27 16.01 17.78
C TYR A 12 -1.39 15.96 16.53
N ILE A 13 -0.20 16.56 16.58
CA ILE A 13 0.74 16.59 15.44
C ILE A 13 1.21 15.17 15.09
N GLU A 14 1.63 14.38 16.09
CA GLU A 14 2.09 13.01 15.86
C GLU A 14 0.97 12.14 15.28
N THR A 15 -0.24 12.24 15.83
CA THR A 15 -1.38 11.46 15.34
C THR A 15 -1.74 11.87 13.91
N ASN A 16 -1.79 13.16 13.62
CA ASN A 16 -2.14 13.65 12.29
C ASN A 16 -1.09 13.24 11.25
N PHE A 17 0.19 13.34 11.58
CA PHE A 17 1.27 12.86 10.72
C PHE A 17 1.17 11.36 10.46
N ASN A 18 0.91 10.55 11.50
CA ASN A 18 0.80 9.11 11.31
C ASN A 18 -0.45 8.67 10.57
N VAL A 19 -1.55 9.42 10.66
CA VAL A 19 -2.81 9.09 9.98
C VAL A 19 -2.77 9.46 8.50
N GLU A 20 -2.22 10.63 8.19
CA GLU A 20 -2.23 11.16 6.82
C GLU A 20 -1.02 10.67 6.01
N GLU A 21 0.17 10.60 6.63
CA GLU A 21 1.42 10.38 5.90
C GLU A 21 1.99 8.97 6.10
N ALA A 22 1.97 8.47 7.33
CA ALA A 22 2.61 7.19 7.63
C ALA A 22 1.71 6.00 7.30
N ARG A 23 2.26 5.00 6.62
CA ARG A 23 1.55 3.75 6.31
C ARG A 23 1.62 2.74 7.46
N THR A 24 1.33 3.18 8.68
CA THR A 24 1.51 2.40 9.93
C THR A 24 0.81 1.02 9.91
N GLU A 25 -0.16 0.84 9.02
CA GLU A 25 -0.92 -0.38 8.78
C GLU A 25 -0.27 -1.36 7.80
N ASP A 26 0.68 -0.91 6.97
CA ASP A 26 1.36 -1.75 5.99
C ASP A 26 2.48 -2.53 6.70
N PRO A 27 2.51 -3.87 6.57
CA PRO A 27 3.64 -4.62 7.08
C PRO A 27 4.87 -4.18 6.29
N VAL A 28 5.93 -3.83 7.00
CA VAL A 28 7.16 -3.34 6.37
C VAL A 28 8.40 -3.88 7.03
N LYS A 29 9.42 -4.03 6.20
CA LYS A 29 10.78 -4.06 6.72
C LYS A 29 11.23 -2.62 6.86
N LEU A 30 11.36 -2.15 8.10
CA LEU A 30 11.95 -0.85 8.36
C LEU A 30 13.38 -0.85 7.81
N GLN A 31 13.64 -0.01 6.82
CA GLN A 31 14.92 0.03 6.11
C GLN A 31 15.78 1.21 6.57
N ARG A 32 15.13 2.32 6.93
CA ARG A 32 15.81 3.56 7.29
C ARG A 32 15.04 4.31 8.38
N LYS A 33 15.78 5.09 9.17
CA LYS A 33 15.23 6.10 10.07
C LYS A 33 15.89 7.42 9.74
N ASP A 34 15.11 8.50 9.76
CA ASP A 34 15.63 9.85 9.64
C ASP A 34 15.17 10.71 10.83
N THR A 35 15.90 11.79 11.08
CA THR A 35 15.64 12.69 12.20
C THR A 35 15.67 14.14 11.76
N THR A 36 14.56 14.85 11.98
CA THR A 36 14.42 16.28 11.68
C THR A 36 14.01 17.04 12.94
N TYR A 37 14.40 18.31 13.05
CA TYR A 37 14.19 19.13 14.24
C TYR A 37 13.25 20.30 13.94
N TYR A 38 12.29 20.53 14.81
CA TYR A 38 11.29 21.58 14.68
C TYR A 38 11.15 22.37 15.98
N THR A 39 10.73 23.62 15.86
CA THR A 39 10.45 24.48 17.02
C THR A 39 9.01 24.96 16.94
N LEU A 40 8.21 24.64 17.96
CA LEU A 40 6.84 25.10 18.13
C LEU A 40 6.82 26.36 19.00
N PRO A 41 6.34 27.51 18.50
CA PRO A 41 6.06 28.67 19.33
C PRO A 41 5.00 28.38 20.40
N LEU A 42 5.19 28.95 21.61
CA LEU A 42 4.24 28.80 22.72
C LEU A 42 3.63 30.14 23.14
N PHE A 43 2.33 30.12 23.39
CA PHE A 43 1.57 31.23 23.96
C PHE A 43 1.54 31.13 25.49
N GLY A 44 2.71 31.33 26.10
CA GLY A 44 2.91 31.17 27.55
C GLY A 44 3.27 29.74 27.96
N ALA A 45 3.23 29.47 29.27
CA ALA A 45 3.77 28.23 29.83
C ALA A 45 3.03 26.98 29.31
N ASN A 46 3.65 26.28 28.35
CA ASN A 46 3.20 25.03 27.76
C ASN A 46 1.82 25.09 27.07
N LEU A 47 1.47 26.23 26.48
CA LEU A 47 0.28 26.37 25.64
C LEU A 47 0.68 26.67 24.21
N ALA A 48 0.07 25.98 23.25
CA ALA A 48 0.30 26.17 21.83
C ALA A 48 -0.99 26.65 21.14
N GLU A 49 -0.84 27.58 20.20
CA GLU A 49 -1.95 28.01 19.35
C GLU A 49 -2.07 27.07 18.15
N TYR A 50 -3.32 26.81 17.71
CA TYR A 50 -3.58 25.97 16.54
C TYR A 50 -2.92 26.49 15.25
N SER A 51 -2.72 27.81 15.11
CA SER A 51 -2.00 28.39 13.97
C SER A 51 -0.53 27.99 13.95
N ASP A 52 0.12 27.96 15.11
CA ASP A 52 1.53 27.58 15.24
C ASP A 52 1.70 26.07 15.04
N ILE A 53 0.77 25.28 15.59
CA ILE A 53 0.68 23.83 15.38
C ILE A 53 0.55 23.51 13.88
N ASN A 54 -0.37 24.17 13.18
CA ASN A 54 -0.56 23.97 11.74
C ASN A 54 0.66 24.41 10.93
N THR A 55 1.35 25.47 11.36
CA THR A 55 2.57 25.95 10.69
C THR A 55 3.67 24.90 10.78
N MET A 56 3.96 24.41 11.99
CA MET A 56 4.95 23.34 12.20
C MET A 56 4.57 22.06 11.45
N TYR A 57 3.29 21.65 11.47
CA TYR A 57 2.85 20.48 10.72
C TYR A 57 3.08 20.62 9.21
N ASN A 58 2.77 21.78 8.62
CA ASN A 58 3.03 22.04 7.20
C ASN A 58 4.54 22.07 6.86
N GLU A 59 5.38 22.54 7.78
CA GLU A 59 6.85 22.44 7.64
C GLU A 59 7.29 20.96 7.64
N MET A 60 6.72 20.12 8.51
CA MET A 60 6.99 18.68 8.52
C MET A 60 6.63 17.99 7.20
N LEU A 61 5.51 18.39 6.57
CA LEU A 61 5.10 17.87 5.26
C LEU A 61 6.07 18.28 4.14
N GLN A 62 6.50 19.55 4.11
CA GLN A 62 7.45 20.01 3.11
C GLN A 62 8.82 19.32 3.21
N ASP A 63 9.26 19.04 4.43
CA ASP A 63 10.49 18.29 4.67
C ASP A 63 10.35 16.81 4.30
N LEU A 64 9.17 16.21 4.51
CA LEU A 64 8.86 14.85 4.06
C LEU A 64 8.90 14.74 2.54
N ASP A 65 8.23 15.63 1.81
CA ASP A 65 8.26 15.69 0.34
C ASP A 65 9.70 15.82 -0.19
N SER A 66 10.52 16.62 0.50
CA SER A 66 11.93 16.83 0.16
C SER A 66 12.77 15.58 0.45
N LEU A 67 12.49 14.86 1.53
CA LEU A 67 13.15 13.60 1.89
C LEU A 67 12.80 12.48 0.91
N GLU A 68 11.55 12.37 0.49
CA GLU A 68 11.12 11.38 -0.53
C GLU A 68 11.88 11.56 -1.85
N LEU A 69 12.14 12.80 -2.27
CA LEU A 69 12.95 13.07 -3.47
C LEU A 69 14.42 12.67 -3.33
N VAL A 70 14.96 12.62 -2.11
CA VAL A 70 16.36 12.25 -1.83
C VAL A 70 16.51 10.75 -1.61
N ILE A 71 15.46 10.08 -1.14
CA ILE A 71 15.40 8.63 -0.99
C ILE A 71 15.25 8.03 -2.40
N ALA A 72 16.37 7.62 -3.00
CA ALA A 72 16.44 7.07 -4.36
C ALA A 72 15.81 5.67 -4.53
N ASP A 73 14.89 5.30 -3.65
CA ASP A 73 14.17 4.02 -3.65
C ASP A 73 12.67 4.32 -3.71
N PRO A 74 12.02 4.10 -4.87
CA PRO A 74 10.59 4.36 -5.03
C PRO A 74 9.71 3.42 -4.21
N ASP A 75 10.28 2.36 -3.63
CA ASP A 75 9.56 1.38 -2.82
C ASP A 75 9.58 1.73 -1.33
N MET A 76 10.32 2.77 -0.91
CA MET A 76 10.35 3.26 0.46
C MET A 76 9.26 4.31 0.70
N MET A 77 8.44 4.08 1.72
CA MET A 77 7.40 4.99 2.18
C MET A 77 7.55 5.28 3.69
N PRO A 78 7.07 6.42 4.19
CA PRO A 78 7.00 6.70 5.62
C PRO A 78 6.07 5.71 6.33
N MET A 79 6.53 5.19 7.47
CA MET A 79 5.88 4.08 8.19
C MET A 79 5.45 4.43 9.59
N TYR A 80 6.16 5.36 10.21
CA TYR A 80 5.74 6.01 11.43
C TYR A 80 6.47 7.36 11.51
N GLY A 81 5.81 8.35 12.09
CA GLY A 81 6.44 9.53 12.66
C GLY A 81 6.33 9.46 14.17
N ARG A 82 7.41 9.72 14.89
CA ARG A 82 7.37 9.89 16.34
C ARG A 82 7.93 11.24 16.68
N LEU A 83 7.20 12.03 17.46
CA LEU A 83 7.64 13.33 17.90
C LEU A 83 8.15 13.21 19.34
N ASP A 84 9.42 13.54 19.57
CA ASP A 84 10.02 13.55 20.90
C ASP A 84 10.29 15.00 21.33
N LEU A 85 9.68 15.43 22.44
CA LEU A 85 10.00 16.73 23.06
C LEU A 85 11.43 16.71 23.62
N LEU A 86 12.29 17.59 23.11
CA LEU A 86 13.67 17.72 23.58
C LEU A 86 13.77 18.69 24.76
N GLN A 87 13.16 19.86 24.61
CA GLN A 87 13.14 20.90 25.64
C GLN A 87 11.96 21.85 25.42
N SER A 88 11.50 22.50 26.49
CA SER A 88 10.54 23.60 26.40
C SER A 88 10.95 24.79 27.26
N THR A 89 10.57 25.98 26.80
CA THR A 89 10.73 27.25 27.48
C THR A 89 9.35 27.90 27.67
N LEU A 90 9.31 29.16 28.13
CA LEU A 90 8.05 29.90 28.21
C LEU A 90 7.49 30.33 26.85
N THR A 91 8.31 30.28 25.79
CA THR A 91 7.98 30.86 24.47
C THR A 91 8.16 29.88 23.32
N SER A 92 8.78 28.72 23.55
CA SER A 92 9.00 27.71 22.50
C SER A 92 9.18 26.31 23.08
N ALA A 93 8.87 25.30 22.27
CA ALA A 93 9.21 23.91 22.50
C ALA A 93 9.96 23.35 21.30
N ASP A 94 11.07 22.65 21.53
CA ASP A 94 11.87 22.03 20.48
C ASP A 94 11.58 20.53 20.45
N PHE A 95 11.25 20.05 19.26
CA PHE A 95 10.88 18.66 18.99
C PHE A 95 11.86 18.01 18.01
N MET A 96 12.03 16.71 18.17
CA MET A 96 12.68 15.85 17.19
C MET A 96 11.62 14.93 16.57
N LEU A 97 11.43 15.03 15.27
CA LEU A 97 10.65 14.05 14.51
C LEU A 97 11.58 12.92 14.10
N ILE A 98 11.26 11.70 14.53
CA ILE A 98 11.86 10.48 14.02
C ILE A 98 10.90 9.87 13.00
N THR A 99 11.29 9.88 11.73
CA THR A 99 10.51 9.24 10.65
C THR A 99 11.14 7.89 10.30
N GLY A 100 10.36 6.82 10.40
CA GLY A 100 10.75 5.51 9.93
C GLY A 100 10.32 5.31 8.48
N PHE A 101 11.24 4.88 7.60
CA PHE A 101 10.93 4.50 6.23
C PHE A 101 11.08 2.99 6.05
N GLY A 102 10.12 2.39 5.35
CA GLY A 102 10.10 0.96 5.07
C GLY A 102 9.51 0.68 3.70
N SER A 103 9.67 -0.56 3.25
CA SER A 103 9.08 -1.04 2.00
C SER A 103 8.13 -2.19 2.27
N TYR A 104 7.18 -2.41 1.36
CA TYR A 104 6.17 -3.45 1.45
C TYR A 104 6.78 -4.80 1.85
N TYR A 105 6.35 -5.30 3.00
CA TYR A 105 6.58 -6.67 3.44
C TYR A 105 5.38 -7.51 2.99
N SER A 106 5.63 -8.68 2.40
CA SER A 106 4.59 -9.58 1.91
C SER A 106 3.88 -10.32 3.07
N GLY A 107 3.07 -9.60 3.86
CA GLY A 107 1.93 -10.11 4.65
C GLY A 107 2.11 -11.31 5.61
N ASN A 108 0.96 -11.77 6.15
CA ASN A 108 0.80 -12.98 6.98
C ASN A 108 0.66 -14.26 6.16
N TYR A 109 0.51 -14.12 4.83
CA TYR A 109 0.55 -15.28 3.95
C TYR A 109 2.02 -15.62 3.69
N PRO A 110 2.38 -16.91 3.76
CA PRO A 110 3.69 -17.32 3.30
C PRO A 110 3.91 -16.85 1.86
N PRO A 111 5.14 -16.44 1.51
CA PRO A 111 5.50 -16.29 0.10
C PRO A 111 5.21 -17.59 -0.63
N PHE A 112 5.03 -17.52 -1.95
CA PHE A 112 5.07 -18.74 -2.75
C PHE A 112 6.45 -19.38 -2.55
N TYR A 113 6.45 -20.63 -2.10
CA TYR A 113 7.68 -21.39 -1.91
C TYR A 113 7.97 -22.20 -3.17
N SER A 114 9.22 -22.64 -3.33
CA SER A 114 9.56 -23.54 -4.42
C SER A 114 8.63 -24.76 -4.48
N GLY A 115 7.97 -24.95 -5.61
CA GLY A 115 6.99 -26.03 -5.84
C GLY A 115 5.57 -25.72 -5.35
N ASP A 116 5.29 -24.48 -4.92
CA ASP A 116 3.96 -23.95 -4.65
C ASP A 116 3.28 -23.55 -5.97
N ASP A 117 3.21 -24.49 -6.91
CA ASP A 117 2.75 -24.26 -8.28
C ASP A 117 1.24 -24.51 -8.37
N TRP A 118 0.49 -23.57 -8.93
CA TRP A 118 -0.97 -23.61 -8.95
C TRP A 118 -1.54 -23.62 -10.35
N THR A 119 -2.60 -24.39 -10.54
CA THR A 119 -3.39 -24.34 -11.77
C THR A 119 -4.07 -22.98 -11.86
N PHE A 120 -4.09 -22.37 -13.04
CA PHE A 120 -4.57 -21.00 -13.27
C PHE A 120 -6.00 -20.69 -12.77
N GLY A 121 -6.93 -21.65 -12.79
CA GLY A 121 -8.33 -21.40 -12.40
C GLY A 121 -9.16 -22.64 -12.11
N ASN A 122 -10.46 -22.42 -11.93
CA ASN A 122 -11.48 -23.47 -11.72
C ASN A 122 -11.21 -24.39 -10.51
N MET A 123 -10.63 -23.85 -9.43
CA MET A 123 -10.19 -24.64 -8.27
C MET A 123 -9.33 -25.85 -8.67
N GLY A 124 -8.48 -25.67 -9.69
CA GLY A 124 -7.67 -26.75 -10.25
C GLY A 124 -6.67 -27.36 -9.26
N GLY A 125 -6.42 -26.70 -8.13
CA GLY A 125 -5.44 -27.12 -7.13
C GLY A 125 -4.01 -26.86 -7.60
N HIS A 126 -3.08 -27.55 -6.99
CA HIS A 126 -1.68 -27.55 -7.42
C HIS A 126 -1.52 -28.22 -8.78
N CYS A 127 -0.45 -27.86 -9.47
CA CYS A 127 -0.10 -28.46 -10.76
C CYS A 127 0.26 -29.95 -10.67
N ASP A 128 0.63 -30.44 -9.48
CA ASP A 128 0.85 -31.87 -9.21
C ASP A 128 -0.45 -32.67 -9.02
N GLY A 129 -1.61 -32.00 -9.09
CA GLY A 129 -2.94 -32.58 -8.92
C GLY A 129 -3.41 -32.66 -7.47
N THR A 130 -2.63 -32.17 -6.51
CA THR A 130 -3.06 -32.05 -5.11
C THR A 130 -3.93 -30.81 -4.89
N LEU A 131 -4.64 -30.75 -3.77
CA LEU A 131 -5.52 -29.63 -3.38
C LEU A 131 -6.59 -29.22 -4.43
N GLN A 132 -6.95 -30.13 -5.34
CA GLN A 132 -8.06 -29.94 -6.26
C GLN A 132 -9.35 -29.62 -5.48
N TRP A 133 -10.15 -28.68 -6.00
CA TRP A 133 -11.38 -28.17 -5.41
C TRP A 133 -11.19 -27.32 -4.14
N GLN A 134 -9.94 -26.99 -3.78
CA GLN A 134 -9.65 -26.15 -2.62
C GLN A 134 -9.27 -24.72 -3.01
N SER A 135 -8.39 -24.55 -3.98
CA SER A 135 -7.95 -23.25 -4.48
C SER A 135 -7.37 -23.37 -5.90
N ASP A 136 -6.97 -22.24 -6.47
CA ASP A 136 -6.27 -22.10 -7.75
C ASP A 136 -5.38 -20.85 -7.70
N GLY A 137 -4.53 -20.65 -8.71
CA GLY A 137 -3.55 -19.56 -8.73
C GLY A 137 -4.21 -18.17 -8.63
N GLY A 138 -5.35 -17.97 -9.28
CA GLY A 138 -6.12 -16.73 -9.16
C GLY A 138 -6.66 -16.52 -7.74
N GLN A 139 -7.14 -17.58 -7.08
CA GLN A 139 -7.58 -17.51 -5.68
C GLN A 139 -6.42 -17.28 -4.72
N GLU A 140 -5.26 -17.90 -4.92
CA GLU A 140 -4.09 -17.70 -4.06
C GLU A 140 -3.52 -16.27 -4.16
N LEU A 141 -3.50 -15.70 -5.38
CA LEU A 141 -3.18 -14.29 -5.60
C LEU A 141 -4.22 -13.40 -4.93
N LYS A 142 -5.51 -13.65 -5.18
CA LYS A 142 -6.62 -12.88 -4.60
C LYS A 142 -6.56 -12.88 -3.08
N ASN A 143 -6.37 -14.05 -2.47
CA ASN A 143 -6.31 -14.20 -1.01
C ASN A 143 -5.16 -13.38 -0.43
N ARG A 144 -4.00 -13.35 -1.09
CA ARG A 144 -2.84 -12.55 -0.68
C ARG A 144 -3.08 -11.05 -0.86
N LEU A 145 -3.65 -10.64 -1.99
CA LEU A 145 -3.94 -9.23 -2.31
C LEU A 145 -5.08 -8.63 -1.47
N ASN A 146 -6.06 -9.44 -1.08
CA ASN A 146 -7.21 -9.03 -0.26
C ASN A 146 -7.00 -9.16 1.23
N ASN A 147 -5.88 -9.70 1.71
CA ASN A 147 -5.67 -9.87 3.14
C ASN A 147 -5.08 -8.59 3.75
N PRO A 148 -5.87 -7.79 4.50
CA PRO A 148 -5.31 -6.68 5.25
C PRO A 148 -4.61 -7.24 6.50
N PHE A 149 -3.41 -6.76 6.82
CA PHE A 149 -2.70 -7.14 8.05
C PHE A 149 -3.48 -6.75 9.33
N PHE A 150 -4.46 -5.86 9.21
CA PHE A 150 -5.40 -5.52 10.26
C PHE A 150 -6.82 -5.31 9.70
N GLN A 151 -7.77 -6.10 10.19
CA GLN A 151 -9.19 -5.79 10.09
C GLN A 151 -9.52 -4.65 11.06
N TRP A 152 -9.25 -3.41 10.67
CA TRP A 152 -9.90 -2.22 11.22
C TRP A 152 -10.53 -1.46 10.07
N ALA A 153 -11.74 -1.86 9.69
CA ALA A 153 -12.93 -1.29 10.31
C ALA A 153 -14.16 -1.97 9.68
N GLY A 154 -15.21 -2.16 10.48
CA GLY A 154 -16.42 -2.86 10.05
C GLY A 154 -17.11 -2.18 8.85
N PRO A 155 -18.17 -2.80 8.29
CA PRO A 155 -18.96 -2.16 7.23
C PRO A 155 -19.38 -0.74 7.63
N GLY A 156 -19.00 0.26 6.82
CA GLY A 156 -19.21 1.69 7.07
C GLY A 156 -17.96 2.57 7.05
N SER A 157 -16.77 1.99 6.87
CA SER A 157 -15.49 2.69 7.08
C SER A 157 -14.87 3.27 5.82
N PHE A 158 -15.56 3.12 4.69
CA PHE A 158 -15.19 3.72 3.42
C PHE A 158 -16.40 4.43 2.84
N VAL A 159 -16.21 5.67 2.40
CA VAL A 159 -17.19 6.44 1.63
C VAL A 159 -16.66 6.70 0.24
N ASP A 160 -17.57 7.09 -0.67
CA ASP A 160 -17.24 7.46 -2.04
C ASP A 160 -16.40 6.38 -2.76
N ILE A 161 -17.00 5.18 -2.82
CA ILE A 161 -16.39 3.97 -3.37
C ILE A 161 -16.30 4.10 -4.90
N VAL A 162 -15.12 3.86 -5.44
CA VAL A 162 -14.82 3.88 -6.87
C VAL A 162 -14.37 2.48 -7.30
N PRO A 163 -15.17 1.78 -8.15
CA PRO A 163 -14.71 0.55 -8.77
C PRO A 163 -13.80 0.86 -9.96
N ASP A 164 -12.78 0.03 -10.16
CA ASP A 164 -11.95 0.04 -11.37
C ASP A 164 -11.58 -1.39 -11.78
N SER A 165 -11.09 -1.57 -13.00
CA SER A 165 -10.68 -2.86 -13.55
C SER A 165 -9.37 -2.79 -14.31
N VAL A 166 -8.65 -3.90 -14.30
CA VAL A 166 -7.38 -4.07 -15.01
C VAL A 166 -7.41 -5.36 -15.82
N THR A 167 -6.86 -5.28 -17.04
CA THR A 167 -6.58 -6.42 -17.91
C THR A 167 -5.13 -6.40 -18.35
N HIS A 168 -4.63 -7.53 -18.84
CA HIS A 168 -3.25 -7.67 -19.35
C HIS A 168 -2.87 -6.58 -20.36
N SER A 169 -3.76 -6.26 -21.31
CA SER A 169 -3.50 -5.28 -22.36
C SER A 169 -3.18 -3.86 -21.85
N MET A 170 -3.61 -3.53 -20.63
CA MET A 170 -3.36 -2.23 -20.01
C MET A 170 -1.97 -2.14 -19.37
N TYR A 171 -1.36 -3.29 -19.07
CA TYR A 171 -0.08 -3.39 -18.36
C TYR A 171 0.89 -4.36 -19.06
N PRO A 172 1.45 -3.98 -20.20
CA PRO A 172 2.56 -4.71 -20.80
C PRO A 172 3.77 -4.71 -19.87
N ASP A 173 4.50 -5.81 -19.83
CA ASP A 173 5.79 -5.92 -19.16
C ASP A 173 6.89 -5.28 -20.02
N VAL A 174 6.92 -3.95 -19.99
CA VAL A 174 7.83 -3.11 -20.79
C VAL A 174 9.32 -3.39 -20.58
N ASN A 175 9.67 -4.06 -19.47
CA ASN A 175 11.05 -4.38 -19.10
C ASN A 175 11.39 -5.86 -19.21
N ASN A 176 10.45 -6.71 -19.64
CA ASN A 176 10.62 -8.15 -19.77
C ASN A 176 11.18 -8.78 -18.46
N GLN A 177 10.53 -8.44 -17.35
CA GLN A 177 10.83 -8.90 -16.00
C GLN A 177 10.08 -10.19 -15.62
N ASN A 178 9.11 -10.62 -16.44
CA ASN A 178 8.40 -11.86 -16.26
C ASN A 178 9.36 -13.06 -16.28
N PRO A 179 9.28 -13.99 -15.31
CA PRO A 179 10.06 -15.22 -15.32
C PRO A 179 9.85 -16.09 -16.58
N ASP A 180 8.63 -16.12 -17.14
CA ASP A 180 8.39 -16.73 -18.45
C ASP A 180 8.71 -15.72 -19.56
N PRO A 181 9.76 -15.96 -20.38
CA PRO A 181 10.15 -15.05 -21.45
C PRO A 181 9.15 -14.98 -22.61
N ASN A 182 8.09 -15.79 -22.60
CA ASN A 182 7.03 -15.75 -23.61
C ASN A 182 5.81 -14.93 -23.15
N VAL A 183 5.84 -14.38 -21.93
CA VAL A 183 4.72 -13.61 -21.37
C VAL A 183 5.14 -12.15 -21.14
N ASP A 184 4.59 -11.26 -21.96
CA ASP A 184 4.95 -9.84 -21.99
C ASP A 184 3.99 -8.95 -21.17
N TYR A 185 3.40 -9.45 -20.07
CA TYR A 185 2.38 -8.72 -19.31
C TYR A 185 2.60 -8.81 -17.79
N MET A 186 2.26 -7.72 -17.09
CA MET A 186 2.27 -7.64 -15.62
C MET A 186 1.01 -8.25 -14.98
N VAL A 187 0.03 -8.61 -15.80
CA VAL A 187 -1.19 -9.32 -15.42
C VAL A 187 -1.26 -10.54 -16.32
N PHE A 188 -1.47 -11.71 -15.73
CA PHE A 188 -1.35 -12.98 -16.45
C PHE A 188 -2.18 -12.99 -17.73
N TYR A 189 -1.52 -13.38 -18.82
CA TYR A 189 -2.13 -13.69 -20.10
C TYR A 189 -1.27 -14.71 -20.87
N GLU A 190 -1.89 -15.78 -21.35
CA GLU A 190 -1.24 -16.76 -22.23
C GLU A 190 -2.21 -17.28 -23.29
N GLU A 191 -1.79 -17.36 -24.56
CA GLU A 191 -2.54 -18.04 -25.61
C GLU A 191 -2.26 -19.55 -25.59
N ARG A 192 -3.17 -20.32 -24.98
CA ARG A 192 -3.04 -21.78 -24.86
C ARG A 192 -4.40 -22.48 -24.86
N SER A 193 -4.42 -23.72 -25.36
CA SER A 193 -5.64 -24.56 -25.43
C SER A 193 -5.95 -25.34 -24.15
N THR A 194 -5.04 -25.37 -23.18
CA THR A 194 -5.18 -26.05 -21.88
C THR A 194 -4.88 -25.07 -20.75
N PRO A 195 -5.50 -25.25 -19.57
CA PRO A 195 -5.22 -24.42 -18.41
C PRO A 195 -3.71 -24.40 -18.10
N PRO A 196 -3.10 -23.22 -17.92
CA PRO A 196 -1.71 -23.15 -17.55
C PRO A 196 -1.50 -23.54 -16.08
N CYS A 197 -0.31 -24.07 -15.82
CA CYS A 197 0.26 -24.18 -14.49
C CYS A 197 1.08 -22.92 -14.27
N LEU A 198 0.85 -22.21 -13.17
CA LEU A 198 1.61 -21.05 -12.74
C LEU A 198 2.66 -21.49 -11.74
N GLU A 199 3.93 -21.30 -12.07
CA GLU A 199 5.05 -21.62 -11.19
C GLU A 199 5.16 -20.60 -10.04
N ASP A 200 5.81 -20.99 -8.94
CA ASP A 200 5.90 -20.16 -7.74
C ASP A 200 6.56 -18.78 -7.97
N ASP A 201 7.51 -18.70 -8.91
CA ASP A 201 8.17 -17.45 -9.30
C ASP A 201 7.27 -16.55 -10.16
N GLU A 202 6.49 -17.11 -11.08
CA GLU A 202 5.46 -16.42 -11.83
C GLU A 202 4.38 -15.84 -10.92
N LEU A 203 3.87 -16.65 -9.99
CA LEU A 203 2.89 -16.22 -8.99
C LEU A 203 3.45 -15.08 -8.12
N THR A 204 4.71 -15.19 -7.72
CA THR A 204 5.40 -14.12 -6.98
C THR A 204 5.53 -12.85 -7.83
N PHE A 205 5.88 -12.99 -9.11
CA PHE A 205 5.95 -11.86 -10.04
C PHE A 205 4.58 -11.16 -10.15
N TYR A 206 3.51 -11.89 -10.45
CA TYR A 206 2.17 -11.31 -10.61
C TYR A 206 1.65 -10.70 -9.30
N LEU A 207 1.98 -11.28 -8.15
CA LEU A 207 1.64 -10.70 -6.85
C LEU A 207 2.31 -9.33 -6.67
N ASN A 208 3.61 -9.24 -6.92
CA ASN A 208 4.37 -7.99 -6.78
C ASN A 208 3.89 -6.93 -7.78
N ARG A 209 3.69 -7.30 -9.05
CA ARG A 209 3.16 -6.39 -10.08
C ARG A 209 1.75 -5.92 -9.74
N ALA A 210 0.89 -6.81 -9.24
CA ALA A 210 -0.44 -6.42 -8.79
C ALA A 210 -0.36 -5.42 -7.63
N HIS A 211 0.52 -5.61 -6.64
CA HIS A 211 0.74 -4.62 -5.59
C HIS A 211 1.13 -3.24 -6.16
N GLU A 212 2.10 -3.19 -7.07
CA GLU A 212 2.50 -1.93 -7.72
C GLU A 212 1.30 -1.26 -8.40
N ILE A 213 0.52 -2.01 -9.18
CA ILE A 213 -0.67 -1.51 -9.89
C ILE A 213 -1.73 -0.98 -8.91
N LEU A 214 -2.01 -1.72 -7.82
CA LEU A 214 -3.10 -1.42 -6.89
C LEU A 214 -2.81 -0.24 -5.97
N TYR A 215 -1.55 -0.08 -5.56
CA TYR A 215 -1.19 0.87 -4.49
C TYR A 215 -0.55 2.16 -5.01
N THR A 216 -0.08 2.18 -6.25
CA THR A 216 0.44 3.39 -6.91
C THR A 216 -0.70 4.25 -7.44
N TYR A 217 -0.59 5.58 -7.28
CA TYR A 217 -1.60 6.50 -7.79
C TYR A 217 -1.65 6.53 -9.33
N GLU A 218 -2.83 6.80 -9.89
CA GLU A 218 -3.04 6.95 -11.34
C GLU A 218 -2.26 8.12 -11.96
N THR A 219 -1.73 9.02 -11.13
CA THR A 219 -0.87 10.15 -11.51
C THR A 219 0.62 9.84 -11.38
N GLN A 220 0.99 8.67 -10.83
CA GLN A 220 2.36 8.26 -10.56
C GLN A 220 2.76 7.07 -11.43
N PHE A 221 4.03 7.05 -11.86
CA PHE A 221 4.60 5.93 -12.59
C PHE A 221 4.81 4.72 -11.67
N LEU A 222 4.52 3.51 -12.17
CA LEU A 222 4.95 2.29 -11.49
C LEU A 222 6.49 2.21 -11.49
N PRO A 223 7.11 1.61 -10.46
CA PRO A 223 8.56 1.50 -10.34
C PRO A 223 9.24 0.96 -11.61
N ASN A 224 10.19 1.74 -12.14
CA ASN A 224 10.95 1.41 -13.35
C ASN A 224 10.13 1.24 -14.64
N THR A 225 8.89 1.72 -14.71
CA THR A 225 8.06 1.62 -15.93
C THR A 225 7.66 3.00 -16.47
N THR A 226 7.00 3.02 -17.62
CA THR A 226 6.28 4.21 -18.15
C THR A 226 4.77 4.13 -17.93
N LEU A 227 4.30 3.12 -17.20
CA LEU A 227 2.89 2.90 -16.90
C LEU A 227 2.55 3.58 -15.58
N HIS A 228 1.28 3.95 -15.40
CA HIS A 228 0.81 4.54 -14.15
C HIS A 228 0.10 3.49 -13.29
N GLY A 229 -0.06 3.77 -12.00
CA GLY A 229 -0.89 2.94 -11.12
C GLY A 229 -2.39 3.05 -11.40
N LYS A 230 -3.18 2.34 -10.59
CA LYS A 230 -4.65 2.37 -10.65
C LYS A 230 -5.35 3.03 -9.48
N ARG A 231 -4.63 3.40 -8.43
CA ARG A 231 -5.25 4.02 -7.27
C ARG A 231 -5.69 5.45 -7.62
N PRO A 232 -6.98 5.80 -7.52
CA PRO A 232 -7.39 7.19 -7.72
C PRO A 232 -6.85 8.08 -6.60
N GLU A 233 -6.60 9.36 -6.91
CA GLU A 233 -6.10 10.33 -5.94
C GLU A 233 -7.02 10.46 -4.72
N GLY A 234 -6.44 10.47 -3.51
CA GLY A 234 -7.18 10.56 -2.25
C GLY A 234 -8.06 9.34 -1.90
N LYS A 235 -7.96 8.23 -2.63
CA LYS A 235 -8.65 6.97 -2.30
C LYS A 235 -7.68 5.96 -1.72
N SER A 236 -8.19 4.98 -0.97
CA SER A 236 -7.44 3.83 -0.47
C SER A 236 -8.03 2.54 -1.02
N PHE A 237 -7.18 1.53 -1.23
CA PHE A 237 -7.60 0.19 -1.63
C PHE A 237 -8.52 -0.42 -0.56
N ILE A 238 -9.64 -1.01 -0.99
CA ILE A 238 -10.60 -1.70 -0.12
C ILE A 238 -10.44 -3.20 -0.27
N GLN A 239 -10.58 -3.68 -1.50
CA GLN A 239 -10.53 -5.09 -1.88
C GLN A 239 -10.48 -5.20 -3.41
N MET A 240 -10.13 -6.39 -3.89
CA MET A 240 -10.25 -6.78 -5.28
C MET A 240 -10.85 -8.17 -5.46
N ASP A 241 -11.20 -8.51 -6.69
CA ASP A 241 -11.45 -9.86 -7.14
C ASP A 241 -10.61 -10.15 -8.37
N ILE A 242 -10.28 -11.42 -8.57
CA ILE A 242 -9.59 -11.91 -9.75
C ILE A 242 -10.56 -12.83 -10.48
N PHE A 243 -10.95 -12.41 -11.68
CA PHE A 243 -11.67 -13.28 -12.59
C PHE A 243 -10.68 -14.16 -13.35
N THR A 244 -10.91 -15.47 -13.29
CA THR A 244 -10.24 -16.50 -14.07
C THR A 244 -11.27 -17.16 -15.00
N PRO A 245 -11.10 -17.12 -16.33
CA PRO A 245 -11.96 -17.87 -17.24
C PRO A 245 -11.84 -19.38 -16.97
N THR A 246 -12.97 -20.09 -16.92
CA THR A 246 -13.02 -21.53 -16.60
C THR A 246 -13.02 -22.45 -17.82
N ASP A 247 -13.48 -21.95 -18.97
CA ASP A 247 -13.72 -22.75 -20.18
C ASP A 247 -13.14 -22.10 -21.44
N SER A 248 -11.97 -21.48 -21.31
CA SER A 248 -11.31 -20.91 -22.48
C SER A 248 -10.61 -21.99 -23.31
N THR A 249 -10.72 -21.87 -24.63
CA THR A 249 -10.12 -22.82 -25.58
C THR A 249 -8.95 -22.22 -26.36
N SER A 250 -8.65 -20.94 -26.16
CA SER A 250 -7.63 -20.23 -26.92
C SER A 250 -6.75 -19.27 -26.11
N TYR A 251 -7.18 -18.84 -24.92
CA TYR A 251 -6.38 -17.93 -24.09
C TYR A 251 -6.74 -18.02 -22.61
N TRP A 252 -5.82 -17.71 -21.72
CA TRP A 252 -6.04 -17.66 -20.27
C TRP A 252 -5.62 -16.28 -19.79
N GLU A 253 -6.49 -15.58 -19.08
CA GLU A 253 -6.21 -14.21 -18.64
C GLU A 253 -6.77 -13.93 -17.26
N HIS A 254 -6.00 -13.26 -16.41
CA HIS A 254 -6.54 -12.66 -15.20
C HIS A 254 -7.19 -11.32 -15.53
N LYS A 255 -8.34 -11.04 -14.90
CA LYS A 255 -8.90 -9.68 -14.83
C LYS A 255 -9.07 -9.28 -13.39
N TYR A 256 -8.50 -8.14 -13.04
CA TYR A 256 -8.61 -7.60 -11.69
C TYR A 256 -9.78 -6.64 -11.63
N PHE A 257 -10.62 -6.79 -10.62
CA PHE A 257 -11.72 -5.87 -10.31
C PHE A 257 -11.49 -5.33 -8.92
N MET A 258 -11.25 -4.02 -8.79
CA MET A 258 -10.77 -3.42 -7.55
C MET A 258 -11.78 -2.38 -7.08
N ASN A 259 -11.89 -2.21 -5.77
CA ASN A 259 -12.66 -1.13 -5.18
C ASN A 259 -11.73 -0.24 -4.35
N TYR A 260 -11.84 1.06 -4.56
CA TYR A 260 -11.17 2.09 -3.79
C TYR A 260 -12.19 2.95 -3.05
N GLY A 261 -11.81 3.62 -1.97
CA GLY A 261 -12.70 4.56 -1.27
C GLY A 261 -11.96 5.47 -0.32
N VAL A 262 -12.61 6.54 0.13
CA VAL A 262 -12.07 7.42 1.17
C VAL A 262 -12.30 6.75 2.51
N ARG A 263 -11.23 6.54 3.28
CA ARG A 263 -11.35 6.03 4.65
C ARG A 263 -12.08 7.06 5.50
N VAL A 264 -13.08 6.62 6.26
CA VAL A 264 -13.74 7.44 7.27
C VAL A 264 -13.59 6.78 8.64
N ASN A 265 -13.06 7.55 9.58
CA ASN A 265 -13.18 7.20 10.99
C ASN A 265 -14.63 7.45 11.40
N LEU A 266 -15.44 6.39 11.47
CA LEU A 266 -16.74 6.49 12.13
C LEU A 266 -16.47 6.65 13.64
N PRO A 267 -16.91 7.75 14.28
CA PRO A 267 -16.85 7.85 15.73
C PRO A 267 -17.64 6.68 16.32
N ILE A 268 -17.08 6.06 17.37
CA ILE A 268 -17.80 5.05 18.15
C ILE A 268 -19.06 5.77 18.68
N PRO A 269 -20.28 5.26 18.40
CA PRO A 269 -21.49 5.86 18.94
C PRO A 269 -21.41 5.89 20.47
N ASP A 270 -21.78 7.03 21.07
CA ASP A 270 -21.89 7.21 22.53
C ASP A 270 -22.69 6.08 23.21
#